data_AF-A0A3B9GT03-F1
#
_entry.id   AF-A0A3B9GT03-F1
#
_cell.length_a   1.000
_cell.length_b   1.000
_cell.length_c   1.000
_cell.angle_alpha   90.00
_cell.angle_beta   90.00
_cell.angle_gamma   90.00
#
_symmetry.space_group_name_H-M   'P 1'
#
loop_
_entity.id
_entity.type
_entity.pdbx_description
1 polymer ?
#
loop_
_entity_poly.entity_id
_entity_poly.type
_entity_poly.pdbx_seq_one_letter_code
_entity_poly.pdbx_strand_id
1 'polypeptide(L)'
;MVNWVLRTALAITSLAILGEPALSQTVEVSAASRKALGISTAPVRAESAIEGTRTFGTVITPPGNSTPVASPFEAVILETLVIPGMQVKAGDPVALLYSPDYETARAELESQRIMAEHMDHLLE
;
A
#
# COMPACT_ATOMS: atom_id res chain seq x y z
N MET A 1 23.42 -31.51 -78.15
CA MET A 1 22.60 -32.71 -77.88
C MET A 1 22.40 -32.85 -76.38
N VAL A 2 21.21 -33.31 -75.98
CA VAL A 2 20.81 -33.79 -74.64
C VAL A 2 20.34 -32.74 -73.62
N ASN A 3 19.07 -32.36 -73.84
CA ASN A 3 17.95 -32.26 -72.90
C ASN A 3 18.12 -32.89 -71.51
N TRP A 4 17.62 -32.23 -70.46
CA TRP A 4 16.62 -32.75 -69.48
C TRP A 4 16.60 -31.79 -68.27
N VAL A 5 15.50 -31.07 -68.04
CA VAL A 5 14.38 -31.49 -67.17
C VAL A 5 14.89 -32.01 -65.80
N LEU A 6 14.35 -31.37 -64.75
CA LEU A 6 14.24 -31.89 -63.37
C LEU A 6 15.21 -31.34 -62.31
N ARG A 7 15.03 -30.08 -61.89
CA ARG A 7 15.23 -29.62 -60.48
C ARG A 7 14.30 -28.42 -60.22
N THR A 8 12.99 -28.62 -60.08
CA THR A 8 12.29 -28.58 -58.79
C THR A 8 12.99 -27.77 -57.69
N ALA A 9 12.43 -26.61 -57.35
CA ALA A 9 12.30 -26.04 -55.99
C ALA A 9 11.86 -24.56 -56.16
N LEU A 10 10.59 -24.25 -55.91
CA LEU A 10 10.13 -23.74 -54.62
C LEU A 10 10.52 -22.26 -54.43
N ALA A 11 9.62 -21.35 -54.82
CA ALA A 11 9.55 -20.01 -54.25
C ALA A 11 8.09 -19.55 -54.26
N ILE A 12 7.36 -20.04 -53.27
CA ILE A 12 6.09 -19.48 -52.81
C ILE A 12 6.40 -18.04 -52.41
N THR A 13 6.01 -17.07 -53.24
CA THR A 13 6.01 -15.66 -52.82
C THR A 13 4.57 -15.31 -52.48
N SER A 14 4.23 -15.57 -51.22
CA SER A 14 3.02 -15.14 -50.57
C SER A 14 2.90 -13.62 -50.73
N LEU A 15 2.05 -13.17 -51.65
CA LEU A 15 1.68 -11.78 -51.73
C LEU A 15 0.81 -11.49 -50.49
N ALA A 16 1.36 -10.67 -49.59
CA ALA A 16 0.72 -10.25 -48.37
C ALA A 16 -0.69 -9.75 -48.65
N ILE A 17 -1.67 -10.37 -48.00
CA ILE A 17 -3.04 -9.86 -47.89
C ILE A 17 -2.94 -8.58 -47.06
N LEU A 18 -2.76 -7.44 -47.73
CA LEU A 18 -3.10 -6.15 -47.18
C LEU A 18 -4.62 -6.19 -46.97
N GLY A 19 -5.05 -6.06 -45.71
CA GLY A 19 -6.48 -5.95 -45.39
C GLY A 19 -7.07 -4.79 -46.17
N GLU A 20 -7.92 -5.10 -47.14
CA GLU A 20 -8.68 -4.09 -47.85
C GLU A 20 -9.58 -3.37 -46.82
N PRO A 21 -9.53 -2.03 -46.74
CA PRO A 21 -10.52 -1.31 -45.96
C PRO A 21 -11.88 -1.71 -46.52
N ALA A 22 -12.76 -2.23 -45.66
CA ALA A 22 -14.11 -2.60 -46.03
C ALA A 22 -14.70 -1.51 -46.92
N LEU A 23 -15.04 -1.88 -48.16
CA LEU A 23 -15.64 -0.98 -49.14
C LEU A 23 -16.82 -0.27 -48.46
N SER A 24 -16.63 1.00 -48.14
CA SER A 24 -17.68 1.85 -47.58
C SER A 24 -18.68 2.15 -48.70
N GLN A 25 -19.59 1.21 -48.93
CA GLN A 25 -20.68 1.38 -49.88
C GLN A 25 -21.73 2.27 -49.22
N THR A 26 -21.88 3.49 -49.74
CA THR A 26 -22.94 4.39 -49.30
C THR A 26 -24.27 3.87 -49.79
N VAL A 27 -25.13 3.44 -48.87
CA VAL A 27 -26.50 3.04 -49.16
C VAL A 27 -27.40 4.26 -49.08
N GLU A 28 -28.00 4.63 -50.22
CA GLU A 28 -28.97 5.71 -50.28
C GLU A 28 -30.32 5.26 -49.72
N VAL A 29 -30.83 6.00 -48.72
CA VAL A 29 -32.15 5.75 -48.13
C VAL A 29 -32.99 7.02 -48.24
N SER A 30 -34.16 6.88 -48.86
CA SER A 30 -35.09 8.00 -49.04
C SER A 30 -35.49 8.63 -47.71
N ALA A 31 -35.77 9.94 -47.71
CA ALA A 31 -36.18 10.66 -46.52
C ALA A 31 -37.50 10.12 -45.92
N ALA A 32 -38.42 9.66 -46.78
CA ALA A 32 -39.68 9.03 -46.36
C ALA A 32 -39.42 7.70 -45.63
N SER A 33 -38.51 6.87 -46.17
CA SER A 33 -38.10 5.60 -45.54
C SER A 33 -37.36 5.84 -44.22
N ARG A 34 -36.45 6.82 -44.14
CA ARG A 34 -35.76 7.16 -42.88
C ARG A 34 -36.72 7.59 -41.78
N LYS A 35 -37.75 8.36 -42.13
CA LYS A 35 -38.78 8.81 -41.17
C LYS A 35 -39.72 7.67 -40.77
N ALA A 36 -40.16 6.84 -41.71
CA ALA A 36 -41.02 5.69 -41.43
C ALA A 36 -40.32 4.62 -40.57
N LEU A 37 -39.00 4.47 -40.74
CA LEU A 37 -38.17 3.53 -39.98
C LEU A 37 -37.62 4.11 -38.67
N GLY A 38 -37.83 5.41 -38.39
CA GLY A 38 -37.41 6.05 -37.14
C GLY A 38 -35.89 6.13 -36.95
N ILE A 39 -35.11 6.30 -38.04
CA ILE A 39 -33.65 6.34 -37.97
C ILE A 39 -33.20 7.65 -37.29
N SER A 40 -32.55 7.53 -36.14
CA SER A 40 -31.93 8.65 -35.40
C SER A 40 -30.41 8.53 -35.46
N THR A 41 -29.73 9.65 -35.68
CA THR A 41 -28.27 9.73 -35.72
C THR A 41 -27.76 10.68 -34.65
N ALA A 42 -26.57 10.40 -34.13
CA ALA A 42 -25.84 11.29 -33.24
C ALA A 42 -24.43 11.51 -33.82
N PRO A 43 -23.87 12.74 -33.74
CA PRO A 43 -22.51 12.99 -34.18
C PRO A 43 -21.53 12.22 -33.31
N VAL A 44 -20.54 11.56 -33.93
CA VAL A 44 -19.46 10.89 -33.19
C VAL A 44 -18.61 11.94 -32.49
N ARG A 45 -18.52 11.87 -31.17
CA ARG A 45 -17.64 12.70 -30.35
C ARG A 45 -16.55 11.80 -29.79
N ALA A 46 -15.29 12.17 -29.98
CA ALA A 46 -14.18 11.51 -29.28
C ALA A 46 -14.26 11.89 -27.81
N GLU A 47 -14.69 10.95 -26.97
CA GLU A 47 -14.73 11.09 -25.53
C GLU A 47 -13.68 10.15 -24.94
N SER A 48 -12.79 10.69 -24.12
CA SER A 48 -11.88 9.87 -23.32
C SER A 48 -12.75 9.15 -22.30
N ALA A 49 -13.03 7.87 -22.52
CA ALA A 49 -13.81 7.07 -21.60
C ALA A 49 -13.08 7.04 -20.25
N ILE A 50 -13.59 7.79 -19.27
CA ILE A 50 -13.16 7.67 -17.88
C ILE A 50 -13.92 6.47 -17.33
N GLU A 51 -13.35 5.28 -17.48
CA GLU A 51 -13.83 4.10 -16.78
C GLU A 51 -13.59 4.30 -15.28
N GLY A 52 -14.61 4.76 -14.57
CA GLY A 52 -14.60 4.86 -13.12
C GLY A 52 -14.52 3.46 -12.51
N THR A 53 -13.32 3.02 -12.13
CA THR A 53 -13.14 1.76 -11.41
C THR A 53 -13.44 1.97 -9.93
N ARG A 54 -14.45 1.26 -9.42
CA ARG A 54 -14.73 1.22 -7.98
C ARG A 54 -13.90 0.11 -7.36
N THR A 55 -13.03 0.46 -6.41
CA THR A 55 -12.25 -0.50 -5.62
C THR A 55 -12.65 -0.43 -4.15
N PHE A 56 -12.40 -1.53 -3.44
CA PHE A 56 -12.48 -1.57 -1.99
C PHE A 56 -11.08 -1.38 -1.41
N GLY A 57 -11.01 -0.81 -0.20
CA GLY A 57 -9.77 -0.66 0.54
C GLY A 57 -10.02 -0.89 2.02
N THR A 58 -8.97 -1.32 2.73
CA THR A 58 -9.01 -1.51 4.18
C THR A 58 -8.29 -0.34 4.85
N VAL A 59 -8.92 0.24 5.86
CA VAL A 59 -8.26 1.23 6.72
C VAL A 59 -7.37 0.48 7.69
N ILE A 60 -6.07 0.72 7.60
CA ILE A 60 -5.06 0.20 8.51
C ILE A 60 -4.40 1.35 9.26
N THR A 61 -3.93 1.08 10.47
CA THR A 61 -3.07 2.02 11.19
C THR A 61 -1.81 2.30 10.36
N PRO A 62 -1.34 3.55 10.27
CA PRO A 62 -0.12 3.87 9.56
C PRO A 62 1.05 2.98 10.01
N PRO A 63 1.82 2.40 9.07
CA PRO A 63 3.00 1.62 9.42
C PRO A 63 3.97 2.53 10.21
N GLY A 64 4.38 2.09 11.40
CA GLY A 64 5.24 2.85 12.31
C GLY A 64 4.54 3.50 13.51
N ASN A 65 3.20 3.57 13.53
CA ASN A 65 2.46 4.12 14.68
C ASN A 65 2.12 3.05 15.75
N SER A 66 2.92 2.00 15.84
CA SER A 66 2.77 0.89 16.80
C SER A 66 4.13 0.63 17.44
N THR A 67 4.30 1.09 18.68
CA THR A 67 5.54 0.89 19.44
C THR A 67 5.26 -0.06 20.60
N PRO A 68 5.93 -1.22 20.67
CA PRO A 68 5.85 -2.08 21.84
C PRO A 68 6.56 -1.39 23.02
N VAL A 69 5.88 -1.30 24.16
CA VAL A 69 6.46 -0.77 25.40
C VAL A 69 6.81 -1.96 26.29
N ALA A 70 8.09 -2.09 26.63
CA ALA A 70 8.60 -3.11 27.54
C ALA A 70 9.18 -2.44 28.79
N SER A 71 9.15 -3.17 29.91
CA SER A 71 9.82 -2.71 31.14
C SER A 71 11.34 -2.68 30.92
N PRO A 72 12.03 -1.60 31.31
CA PRO A 72 13.49 -1.49 31.15
C PRO A 72 14.28 -2.35 32.15
N PHE A 73 13.66 -2.79 33.24
CA PHE A 73 14.25 -3.63 34.29
C PHE A 73 13.26 -4.71 34.75
N GLU A 74 13.77 -5.69 35.49
CA GLU A 74 12.94 -6.72 36.12
C GLU A 74 12.06 -6.09 37.18
N ALA A 75 10.74 -6.26 37.03
CA ALA A 75 9.75 -5.68 37.91
C ALA A 75 8.48 -6.53 37.95
N VAL A 76 7.76 -6.39 39.06
CA VAL A 76 6.41 -6.94 39.26
C VAL A 76 5.38 -5.86 38.98
N ILE A 77 4.30 -6.20 38.27
CA ILE A 77 3.19 -5.29 38.02
C ILE A 77 2.36 -5.17 39.29
N LEU A 78 2.27 -3.97 39.85
CA LEU A 78 1.39 -3.66 40.99
C LEU A 78 -0.03 -3.38 40.52
N GLU A 79 -0.16 -2.55 39.49
CA GLU A 79 -1.46 -2.12 38.98
C GLU A 79 -1.40 -1.88 37.46
N THR A 80 -2.46 -2.30 36.76
CA THR A 80 -2.64 -2.05 35.33
C THR A 80 -3.61 -0.89 35.16
N LEU A 81 -3.14 0.23 34.59
CA LEU A 81 -3.93 1.46 34.45
C LEU A 81 -4.60 1.56 33.07
N VAL A 82 -4.09 0.82 32.08
CA VAL A 82 -4.59 0.85 30.70
C VAL A 82 -4.89 -0.58 30.24
N ILE A 83 -6.09 -0.78 29.69
CA ILE A 83 -6.50 -2.05 29.07
C ILE A 83 -6.52 -1.94 27.54
N PRO A 84 -6.37 -3.06 26.81
CA PRO A 84 -6.44 -3.07 25.35
C PRO A 84 -7.72 -2.42 24.82
N GLY A 85 -7.58 -1.54 23.82
CA GLY A 85 -8.68 -0.81 23.20
C GLY A 85 -8.94 0.59 23.78
N MET A 86 -8.32 0.94 24.91
CA MET A 86 -8.33 2.32 25.40
C MET A 86 -7.44 3.23 24.53
N GLN A 87 -7.87 4.48 24.35
CA GLN A 87 -7.03 5.52 23.77
C GLN A 87 -6.15 6.13 24.85
N VAL A 88 -4.86 6.26 24.54
CA VAL A 88 -3.85 6.89 25.39
C VAL A 88 -3.11 7.95 24.60
N LYS A 89 -2.57 8.95 25.30
CA LYS A 89 -1.69 9.97 24.76
C LYS A 89 -0.26 9.73 25.22
N ALA A 90 0.68 10.37 24.53
CA ALA A 90 2.09 10.33 24.94
C ALA A 90 2.23 10.90 26.36
N GLY A 91 2.82 10.11 27.25
CA GLY A 91 3.03 10.46 28.66
C GLY A 91 1.98 9.90 29.62
N ASP A 92 0.89 9.32 29.12
CA ASP A 92 -0.11 8.70 30.00
C ASP A 92 0.47 7.41 30.65
N PRO A 93 0.29 7.21 31.97
CA PRO A 93 0.83 6.05 32.66
C PRO A 93 0.05 4.78 32.26
N VAL A 94 0.77 3.73 31.88
CA VAL A 94 0.20 2.46 31.39
C VAL A 94 0.04 1.43 32.51
N ALA A 95 1.03 1.34 33.39
CA ALA A 95 1.06 0.41 34.52
C ALA A 95 1.96 0.95 35.62
N LEU A 96 1.67 0.56 36.86
CA LEU A 96 2.52 0.77 38.02
C LEU A 96 3.34 -0.49 38.27
N LEU A 97 4.66 -0.32 38.35
CA LEU A 97 5.61 -1.41 38.51
C LEU A 97 6.42 -1.25 39.78
N TYR A 98 6.80 -2.37 40.39
CA TYR A 98 7.70 -2.44 41.54
C TYR A 98 8.92 -3.29 41.21
N SER A 99 10.12 -2.75 41.42
CA SER A 99 11.38 -3.46 41.20
C SER A 99 12.20 -3.52 42.49
N PRO A 100 12.46 -4.71 43.05
CA PRO A 100 13.33 -4.87 44.22
C PRO A 100 14.78 -4.42 43.97
N ASP A 101 15.27 -4.62 42.74
CA ASP A 101 16.63 -4.24 42.35
C ASP A 101 16.81 -2.72 42.32
N TYR A 102 15.79 -2.00 41.82
CA TYR A 102 15.78 -0.55 41.84
C TYR A 102 15.84 0.02 43.25
N GLU A 103 15.06 -0.54 44.20
CA GLU A 103 15.09 -0.12 45.60
C GLU A 103 16.46 -0.35 46.24
N THR A 104 17.09 -1.50 45.95
CA THR A 104 18.44 -1.82 46.45
C THR A 104 19.47 -0.82 45.91
N ALA A 105 19.44 -0.54 44.61
CA ALA A 105 20.33 0.43 43.98
C ALA A 105 20.11 1.87 44.50
N ARG A 106 18.87 2.24 44.81
CA ARG A 106 18.54 3.53 45.44
C ARG A 106 19.11 3.64 46.85
N ALA A 107 18.96 2.60 47.67
CA ALA A 107 19.49 2.59 49.04
C ALA A 107 21.02 2.67 49.07
N GLU A 108 21.70 1.97 48.16
CA GLU A 108 23.16 2.01 48.06
C GLU A 108 23.67 3.41 47.65
N LEU A 109 23.06 4.04 46.65
CA LEU A 109 23.42 5.40 46.25
C LEU A 109 23.25 6.41 47.38
N GLU A 110 22.20 6.25 48.18
CA GLU A 110 21.95 7.12 49.33
C GLU A 110 22.98 6.90 50.44
N SER A 111 23.34 5.64 50.73
CA SER A 111 24.42 5.32 51.67
C SER A 111 25.75 5.95 51.25
N GLN A 112 26.11 5.84 49.97
CA GLN A 112 27.33 6.45 49.43
C GLN A 112 27.31 7.98 49.53
N ARG A 113 26.15 8.61 49.26
CA ARG A 113 25.98 10.07 49.40
C ARG A 113 26.21 10.51 50.84
N ILE A 114 25.58 9.83 51.80
CA ILE A 114 25.73 10.14 53.23
C ILE A 114 27.18 9.95 53.69
N MET A 115 27.85 8.88 53.26
CA MET A 115 29.26 8.67 53.60
C MET A 115 30.17 9.74 53.01
N ALA A 116 29.93 10.18 51.78
CA ALA A 116 30.71 11.25 51.16
C ALA A 116 30.55 12.59 51.91
N GLU A 117 29.32 12.96 52.27
CA GLU A 117 29.03 14.16 53.07
C GLU A 117 29.67 14.08 54.46
N HIS A 118 29.60 12.92 55.10
CA HIS A 118 30.26 12.70 56.38
C HIS A 118 31.78 12.87 56.27
N MET A 119 32.39 12.32 55.22
CA MET A 119 33.83 12.44 55.00
C MET A 119 34.27 13.88 54.72
N ASP A 120 33.47 14.67 54.01
CA ASP A 120 33.74 16.08 53.75
C ASP A 120 33.76 16.88 55.07
N HIS A 121 32.79 16.63 55.94
CA HIS A 121 32.74 17.25 57.27
C HIS A 121 33.91 16.85 58.20
N LEU A 122 34.58 15.72 57.96
CA LEU A 122 35.77 15.34 58.74
C LEU A 122 37.05 16.03 58.26
N LEU A 123 37.02 16.68 57.09
CA LEU A 123 38.16 17.35 56.48
C LEU A 123 38.16 18.88 56.68
N GLU A 124 37.06 19.45 57.20
CA GLU A 124 36.96 20.85 57.71
C GLU A 124 37.38 20.98 59.17
#